data_AF-A0A2H0RAR8-F1
#
_entry.id   AF-A0A2H0RAR8-F1
#
_cell.length_a   1.000
_cell.length_b   1.000
_cell.length_c   1.000
_cell.angle_alpha   90.00
_cell.angle_beta   90.00
_cell.angle_gamma   90.00
#
_symmetry.space_group_name_H-M   'P 1'
#
loop_
_entity.id
_entity.type
_entity.pdbx_description
1 polymer ?
#
loop_
_entity_poly.entity_id
_entity_poly.type
_entity_poly.pdbx_seq_one_letter_code
_entity_poly.pdbx_strand_id
1 'polypeptide(L)'
;MKLFTIFLAIYVCLLTGTAIPENVQAQVVVDPSVWQQTAQGLDVNNDTQKRTAGLEIMLKADGEWPFVQLHGGVQGYYGKLAESGSIDLGHIQIPGQTGNLINQEVDWSHNKLSFGSNTLSVWASRLTPALLAQTNAAQINLFSGDVRHIEYVNGIVTNVNAIIKAPSSPKYIAFPTTSGIQVQAAPFDISAVNSENWILVWYGSNSHFVDTKKPTSFTNSADNVADNQSDNHTLPYSEAYQADAPILVRFQNKPSSIVQNTQEGGISVTFSSGAGYMSIMPLLGREHSKASDTESWGTSRSIPPAIVSKINSWNQYLCYFPYTASENYGYDTATDTATITETISFIQLCNQGKKLASLSPIVGIAKNIVPVTITNSQGALLTPVTMGTPLAYGPVEGIEDTNTASLTTAYKWSMSGVNKYLNATQLLKSGSVPPELSQQLIDEFNKLFDVQGNPVHFDPWMFADHMPKSHEVGYTYFGNPADTLYHILSSGETLSQLHNQSTTYAQSEKSQFSPDAVYNLQYGLGQQREPYALENLQGSGGTYYTRRQIFYPTYP
;
A
#
# COMPACT_ATOMS: atom_id res chain seq x y z
N MET A 1 61.45 35.77 23.58
CA MET A 1 61.74 35.35 22.18
C MET A 1 61.17 33.99 21.80
N LYS A 2 61.24 32.93 22.63
CA LYS A 2 60.71 31.59 22.26
C LYS A 2 59.17 31.48 22.15
N LEU A 3 58.39 32.36 22.82
CA LEU A 3 56.92 32.38 22.67
C LEU A 3 56.44 33.06 21.35
N PHE A 4 57.24 33.96 20.79
CA PHE A 4 56.86 34.70 19.57
C PHE A 4 57.01 33.83 18.31
N THR A 5 57.92 32.85 18.34
CA THR A 5 58.13 31.89 17.26
C THR A 5 57.01 30.84 17.18
N ILE A 6 56.36 30.50 18.31
CA ILE A 6 55.25 29.55 18.35
C ILE A 6 53.96 30.19 17.81
N PHE A 7 53.70 31.47 18.14
CA PHE A 7 52.54 32.17 17.59
C PHE A 7 52.66 32.45 16.08
N LEU A 8 53.86 32.70 15.57
CA LEU A 8 54.07 32.90 14.13
C LEU A 8 53.93 31.58 13.34
N ALA A 9 54.31 30.43 13.90
CA ALA A 9 54.12 29.13 13.27
C ALA A 9 52.63 28.72 13.20
N ILE A 10 51.84 29.02 14.23
CA ILE A 10 50.39 28.76 14.25
C ILE A 10 49.65 29.70 13.27
N TYR A 11 50.09 30.97 13.17
CA TYR A 11 49.47 31.93 12.24
C TYR A 11 49.81 31.65 10.76
N VAL A 12 50.99 31.09 10.47
CA VAL A 12 51.37 30.68 9.11
C VAL A 12 50.64 29.40 8.68
N CYS A 13 50.40 28.44 9.59
CA CYS A 13 49.55 27.27 9.29
C CYS A 13 48.06 27.62 9.08
N LEU A 14 47.57 28.74 9.61
CA LEU A 14 46.20 29.23 9.38
C LEU A 14 46.05 30.08 8.11
N LEU A 15 47.15 30.58 7.53
CA LEU A 15 47.14 31.43 6.32
C LEU A 15 47.61 30.72 5.05
N THR A 16 48.32 29.60 5.16
CA THR A 16 48.48 28.69 4.02
C THR A 16 47.22 27.86 3.92
N GLY A 17 46.31 28.25 3.03
CA GLY A 17 45.15 27.47 2.64
C GLY A 17 45.56 26.11 2.10
N THR A 18 45.91 25.18 2.99
CA THR A 18 45.71 23.77 2.73
C THR A 18 44.22 23.64 2.61
N ALA A 19 43.74 23.59 1.36
CA ALA A 19 42.47 22.95 1.07
C ALA A 19 42.44 21.70 1.95
N ILE A 20 41.56 21.70 2.96
CA ILE A 20 41.16 20.45 3.59
C ILE A 20 40.86 19.58 2.38
N PRO A 21 41.57 18.46 2.16
CA PRO A 21 41.23 17.60 1.05
C PRO A 21 39.74 17.37 1.21
N GLU A 22 38.95 17.87 0.25
CA GLU A 22 37.58 17.46 0.12
C GLU A 22 37.68 15.96 0.27
N ASN A 23 37.05 15.40 1.31
CA ASN A 23 36.97 13.98 1.46
C ASN A 23 36.23 13.53 0.21
N VAL A 24 36.99 13.21 -0.84
CA VAL A 24 36.56 12.44 -1.98
C VAL A 24 36.28 11.10 -1.34
N GLN A 25 35.10 10.98 -0.74
CA GLN A 25 34.57 9.68 -0.38
C GLN A 25 34.67 8.89 -1.67
N ALA A 26 35.51 7.87 -1.65
CA ALA A 26 35.65 6.95 -2.76
C ALA A 26 34.23 6.61 -3.18
N GLN A 27 33.91 6.88 -4.45
CA GLN A 27 32.64 6.55 -5.04
C GLN A 27 32.45 5.05 -4.79
N VAL A 28 31.68 4.71 -3.76
CA VAL A 28 31.33 3.32 -3.51
C VAL A 28 30.41 3.00 -4.67
N VAL A 29 30.98 2.37 -5.69
CA VAL A 29 30.20 1.74 -6.75
C VAL A 29 29.51 0.58 -6.06
N VAL A 30 28.31 0.86 -5.52
CA VAL A 30 27.43 -0.19 -5.04
C VAL A 30 27.01 -0.93 -6.30
N ASP A 31 27.61 -2.10 -6.53
CA ASP A 31 27.17 -2.99 -7.59
C ASP A 31 25.70 -3.37 -7.31
N PRO A 32 24.74 -2.92 -8.14
CA PRO A 32 23.32 -3.17 -7.89
C PRO A 32 23.00 -4.66 -7.84
N SER A 33 23.82 -5.50 -8.50
CA SER A 33 23.63 -6.94 -8.51
C SER A 33 23.76 -7.54 -7.12
N VAL A 34 24.54 -6.94 -6.23
CA VAL A 34 24.68 -7.40 -4.84
C VAL A 34 23.36 -7.25 -4.13
N TRP A 35 22.76 -6.05 -4.03
CA TRP A 35 21.49 -5.91 -3.31
C TRP A 35 20.32 -6.60 -4.02
N GLN A 36 20.30 -6.68 -5.36
CA GLN A 36 19.27 -7.42 -6.09
C GLN A 36 19.31 -8.92 -5.79
N GLN A 37 20.50 -9.47 -5.52
CA GLN A 37 20.69 -10.87 -5.16
C GLN A 37 20.70 -11.13 -3.64
N THR A 38 21.01 -10.13 -2.81
CA THR A 38 21.16 -10.26 -1.36
C THR A 38 20.04 -9.61 -0.55
N ALA A 39 19.17 -8.79 -1.16
CA ALA A 39 17.92 -8.42 -0.51
C ALA A 39 17.24 -9.72 -0.10
N GLN A 40 16.83 -9.82 1.17
CA GLN A 40 15.92 -10.88 1.58
C GLN A 40 14.71 -10.74 0.66
N GLY A 41 14.67 -11.56 -0.39
CA GLY A 41 13.74 -11.40 -1.49
C GLY A 41 12.31 -11.60 -1.00
N LEU A 42 11.39 -11.86 -1.91
CA LEU A 42 10.06 -12.31 -1.51
C LEU A 42 10.02 -13.75 -0.98
N ASP A 43 11.09 -14.22 -0.35
CA ASP A 43 11.17 -15.56 0.22
C ASP A 43 10.03 -15.75 1.23
N VAL A 44 9.55 -16.99 1.36
CA VAL A 44 8.65 -17.32 2.44
C VAL A 44 9.38 -17.08 3.76
N ASN A 45 8.70 -16.44 4.70
CA ASN A 45 9.29 -16.22 6.00
C ASN A 45 9.58 -17.56 6.72
N ASN A 46 10.53 -17.52 7.67
CA ASN A 46 10.92 -18.71 8.44
C ASN A 46 9.93 -19.08 9.56
N ASP A 47 8.76 -18.44 9.61
CA ASP A 47 7.74 -18.81 10.58
C ASP A 47 6.98 -20.07 10.14
N THR A 48 6.16 -20.61 11.04
CA THR A 48 5.39 -21.84 10.76
C THR A 48 4.35 -21.67 9.65
N GLN A 49 3.98 -20.43 9.33
CA GLN A 49 2.97 -20.10 8.32
C GLN A 49 3.60 -19.95 6.92
N LYS A 50 4.91 -19.76 6.81
CA LYS A 50 5.65 -19.66 5.53
C LYS A 50 4.98 -18.69 4.56
N ARG A 51 4.83 -17.44 5.00
CA ARG A 51 4.16 -16.37 4.26
C ARG A 51 5.12 -15.65 3.33
N THR A 52 4.63 -15.32 2.14
CA THR A 52 5.24 -14.35 1.22
C THR A 52 4.17 -13.36 0.74
N ALA A 53 4.57 -12.13 0.39
CA ALA A 53 3.67 -11.04 0.06
C ALA A 53 4.01 -10.42 -1.30
N GLY A 54 3.06 -10.44 -2.24
CA GLY A 54 3.10 -9.54 -3.39
C GLY A 54 2.68 -8.11 -3.01
N LEU A 55 2.29 -7.30 -4.01
CA LEU A 55 1.81 -5.93 -3.72
C LEU A 55 0.48 -5.90 -2.95
N GLU A 56 -0.46 -6.79 -3.28
CA GLU A 56 -1.80 -6.80 -2.65
C GLU A 56 -2.21 -8.19 -2.15
N ILE A 57 -1.70 -9.24 -2.77
CA ILE A 57 -1.98 -10.63 -2.41
C ILE A 57 -0.78 -11.21 -1.66
N MET A 58 -1.05 -11.85 -0.53
CA MET A 58 -0.13 -12.70 0.21
C MET A 58 -0.45 -14.17 -0.05
N LEU A 59 0.57 -15.00 0.07
CA LEU A 59 0.46 -16.45 0.06
C LEU A 59 0.97 -17.01 1.37
N LYS A 60 0.29 -18.02 1.87
CA LYS A 60 0.70 -18.83 3.02
C LYS A 60 0.90 -20.27 2.54
N ALA A 61 2.05 -20.87 2.88
CA ALA A 61 2.48 -22.18 2.37
C ALA A 61 2.82 -23.16 3.52
N ASP A 62 1.93 -23.31 4.50
CA ASP A 62 2.14 -24.00 5.77
C ASP A 62 2.00 -25.54 5.72
N GLY A 63 2.43 -26.15 4.61
CA GLY A 63 2.39 -27.61 4.44
C GLY A 63 1.14 -28.14 3.76
N GLU A 64 0.32 -27.26 3.20
CA GLU A 64 -0.82 -27.57 2.34
C GLU A 64 -0.73 -26.79 1.01
N TRP A 65 -1.81 -26.84 0.21
CA TRP A 65 -1.97 -26.00 -0.98
C TRP A 65 -1.79 -24.51 -0.64
N PRO A 66 -1.33 -23.66 -1.58
CA PRO A 66 -1.15 -22.24 -1.32
C PRO A 66 -2.46 -21.59 -0.89
N PHE A 67 -2.45 -20.99 0.29
CA PHE A 67 -3.58 -20.27 0.86
C PHE A 67 -3.44 -18.78 0.56
N VAL A 68 -4.43 -18.24 -0.16
CA VAL A 68 -4.45 -16.85 -0.64
C VAL A 68 -4.98 -15.94 0.47
N GLN A 69 -4.28 -14.84 0.70
CA GLN A 69 -4.70 -13.80 1.61
C GLN A 69 -4.61 -12.43 0.94
N LEU A 70 -5.48 -11.48 1.30
CA LEU A 70 -5.36 -10.07 0.89
C LEU A 70 -4.76 -9.24 2.01
N HIS A 71 -4.10 -8.13 1.68
CA HIS A 71 -3.71 -7.15 2.68
C HIS A 71 -4.93 -6.46 3.29
N GLY A 72 -4.91 -6.24 4.60
CA GLY A 72 -5.94 -5.47 5.32
C GLY A 72 -6.85 -6.32 6.20
N GLY A 73 -8.07 -5.82 6.36
CA GLY A 73 -9.04 -6.34 7.32
C GLY A 73 -8.70 -5.97 8.76
N VAL A 74 -9.68 -6.12 9.63
CA VAL A 74 -9.52 -5.90 11.08
C VAL A 74 -9.91 -7.13 11.87
N GLN A 75 -9.27 -7.29 13.01
CA GLN A 75 -9.53 -8.33 13.98
C GLN A 75 -9.90 -7.70 15.32
N GLY A 76 -10.52 -8.51 16.16
CA GLY A 76 -10.87 -8.14 17.52
C GLY A 76 -9.72 -8.46 18.44
N TYR A 77 -9.49 -7.61 19.42
CA TYR A 77 -8.67 -7.94 20.56
C TYR A 77 -9.26 -7.27 21.80
N TYR A 78 -9.77 -8.03 22.78
CA TYR A 78 -10.33 -7.49 24.03
C TYR A 78 -11.37 -6.36 23.86
N GLY A 79 -12.35 -6.54 22.96
CA GLY A 79 -13.39 -5.53 22.71
C GLY A 79 -12.98 -4.39 21.76
N LYS A 80 -11.81 -4.51 21.12
CA LYS A 80 -11.17 -3.43 20.35
C LYS A 80 -10.76 -3.87 18.95
N LEU A 81 -10.78 -2.96 17.96
CA LEU A 81 -10.27 -3.25 16.61
C LEU A 81 -8.74 -3.16 16.58
N ALA A 82 -8.11 -4.17 15.99
CA ALA A 82 -6.71 -4.19 15.61
C ALA A 82 -6.58 -4.61 14.15
N GLU A 83 -5.48 -4.23 13.50
CA GLU A 83 -5.21 -4.68 12.13
C GLU A 83 -5.07 -6.22 12.09
N SER A 84 -5.83 -6.89 11.21
CA SER A 84 -5.75 -8.35 11.03
C SER A 84 -4.45 -8.77 10.30
N GLY A 85 -3.75 -7.79 9.71
CA GLY A 85 -2.58 -7.99 8.85
C GLY A 85 -2.89 -8.75 7.54
N SER A 86 -4.02 -9.45 7.45
CA SER A 86 -4.45 -10.27 6.31
C SER A 86 -5.94 -10.62 6.36
N ILE A 87 -6.57 -10.72 5.20
CA ILE A 87 -7.91 -11.30 4.97
C ILE A 87 -7.75 -12.66 4.30
N ASP A 88 -8.36 -13.69 4.84
CA ASP A 88 -8.25 -15.05 4.29
C ASP A 88 -9.19 -15.24 3.10
N LEU A 89 -8.70 -15.73 1.96
CA LEU A 89 -9.55 -16.07 0.82
C LEU A 89 -9.66 -17.58 0.57
N GLY A 90 -8.81 -18.40 1.20
CA GLY A 90 -8.80 -19.86 0.99
C GLY A 90 -7.68 -20.32 0.03
N HIS A 91 -7.64 -21.62 -0.25
CA HIS A 91 -6.63 -22.28 -1.06
C HIS A 91 -6.89 -22.18 -2.57
N ILE A 92 -5.79 -22.25 -3.34
CA ILE A 92 -5.77 -22.69 -4.74
C ILE A 92 -5.35 -24.15 -4.72
N GLN A 93 -6.27 -25.08 -5.00
CA GLN A 93 -6.01 -26.52 -4.85
C GLN A 93 -6.38 -27.33 -6.10
N ILE A 94 -5.66 -28.43 -6.32
CA ILE A 94 -6.01 -29.44 -7.32
C ILE A 94 -6.71 -30.60 -6.62
N PRO A 95 -8.01 -30.85 -6.88
CA PRO A 95 -8.76 -31.90 -6.20
C PRO A 95 -8.12 -33.28 -6.33
N GLY A 96 -8.12 -34.03 -5.23
CA GLY A 96 -7.57 -35.40 -5.18
C GLY A 96 -6.04 -35.48 -5.17
N GLN A 97 -5.33 -34.35 -5.02
CA GLN A 97 -3.86 -34.31 -4.93
C GLN A 97 -3.39 -33.65 -3.62
N THR A 98 -2.18 -33.98 -3.20
CA THR A 98 -1.52 -33.38 -2.02
C THR A 98 -0.79 -32.10 -2.41
N GLY A 99 -1.01 -31.03 -1.64
CA GLY A 99 -0.60 -29.68 -1.99
C GLY A 99 0.72 -29.17 -1.43
N ASN A 100 1.62 -30.03 -0.94
CA ASN A 100 2.82 -29.55 -0.21
C ASN A 100 3.72 -28.65 -1.09
N LEU A 101 4.29 -27.60 -0.49
CA LEU A 101 5.36 -26.79 -1.09
C LEU A 101 6.61 -27.67 -1.28
N ILE A 102 7.14 -27.71 -2.50
CA ILE A 102 8.32 -28.53 -2.84
C ILE A 102 9.51 -27.73 -3.35
N ASN A 103 9.28 -26.54 -3.91
CA ASN A 103 10.32 -25.68 -4.45
C ASN A 103 9.89 -24.22 -4.37
N GLN A 104 10.88 -23.33 -4.30
CA GLN A 104 10.67 -21.90 -4.48
C GLN A 104 11.82 -21.29 -5.28
N GLU A 105 11.49 -20.32 -6.13
CA GLU A 105 12.44 -19.51 -6.90
C GLU A 105 12.15 -18.04 -6.58
N VAL A 106 13.14 -17.33 -6.03
CA VAL A 106 12.96 -15.97 -5.51
C VAL A 106 13.92 -14.99 -6.17
N ASP A 107 13.42 -13.79 -6.44
CA ASP A 107 14.23 -12.60 -6.63
C ASP A 107 13.66 -11.43 -5.79
N TRP A 108 14.20 -10.22 -5.95
CA TRP A 108 13.75 -9.05 -5.20
C TRP A 108 12.32 -8.62 -5.54
N SER A 109 11.83 -9.00 -6.73
CA SER A 109 10.57 -8.56 -7.33
C SER A 109 9.46 -9.62 -7.30
N HIS A 110 9.78 -10.92 -7.21
CA HIS A 110 8.80 -12.00 -7.14
C HIS A 110 9.27 -13.20 -6.31
N ASN A 111 8.31 -14.06 -5.95
CA ASN A 111 8.55 -15.42 -5.50
C ASN A 111 7.62 -16.38 -6.24
N LYS A 112 8.20 -17.36 -6.94
CA LYS A 112 7.51 -18.48 -7.55
C LYS A 112 7.57 -19.69 -6.61
N LEU A 113 6.42 -20.11 -6.13
CA LEU A 113 6.24 -21.28 -5.28
C LEU A 113 5.69 -22.44 -6.11
N SER A 114 6.28 -23.63 -5.99
CA SER A 114 5.79 -24.84 -6.66
C SER A 114 5.29 -25.88 -5.66
N PHE A 115 4.13 -26.45 -5.94
CA PHE A 115 3.39 -27.34 -5.06
C PHE A 115 3.06 -28.67 -5.75
N GLY A 116 2.82 -29.71 -4.94
CA GLY A 116 2.24 -30.99 -5.38
C GLY A 116 2.99 -31.66 -6.53
N SER A 117 4.21 -32.13 -6.34
CA SER A 117 5.03 -32.73 -7.42
C SER A 117 5.15 -31.86 -8.69
N ASN A 118 5.13 -30.53 -8.51
CA ASN A 118 5.15 -29.48 -9.54
C ASN A 118 3.87 -29.41 -10.39
N THR A 119 2.73 -29.86 -9.86
CA THR A 119 1.43 -29.77 -10.57
C THR A 119 0.82 -28.38 -10.52
N LEU A 120 1.22 -27.54 -9.55
CA LEU A 120 0.82 -26.15 -9.43
C LEU A 120 2.05 -25.28 -9.17
N SER A 121 2.18 -24.19 -9.91
CA SER A 121 3.10 -23.10 -9.58
C SER A 121 2.34 -21.81 -9.37
N VAL A 122 2.78 -20.99 -8.42
CA VAL A 122 2.14 -19.72 -8.06
C VAL A 122 3.19 -18.63 -7.90
N TRP A 123 2.98 -17.46 -8.49
CA TRP A 123 3.86 -16.30 -8.40
C TRP A 123 3.20 -15.19 -7.58
N ALA A 124 3.84 -14.80 -6.48
CA ALA A 124 3.58 -13.53 -5.80
C ALA A 124 4.57 -12.48 -6.33
N SER A 125 4.08 -11.32 -6.78
CA SER A 125 4.89 -10.27 -7.42
C SER A 125 4.72 -8.92 -6.74
N ARG A 126 5.83 -8.18 -6.63
CA ARG A 126 5.89 -6.75 -6.26
C ARG A 126 5.67 -5.81 -7.45
N LEU A 127 5.48 -6.35 -8.65
CA LEU A 127 5.30 -5.58 -9.89
C LEU A 127 3.83 -5.46 -10.31
N THR A 128 2.93 -6.18 -9.63
CA THR A 128 1.50 -6.16 -9.93
C THR A 128 0.70 -6.53 -8.68
N PRO A 129 -0.51 -5.97 -8.48
CA PRO A 129 -1.42 -6.44 -7.42
C PRO A 129 -1.97 -7.85 -7.68
N ALA A 130 -1.76 -8.40 -8.87
CA ALA A 130 -2.21 -9.74 -9.23
C ALA A 130 -1.26 -10.83 -8.74
N LEU A 131 -1.81 -12.03 -8.62
CA LEU A 131 -1.13 -13.30 -8.43
C LEU A 131 -1.22 -14.10 -9.74
N LEU A 132 -0.16 -14.80 -10.12
CA LEU A 132 -0.22 -15.77 -11.22
C LEU A 132 -0.28 -17.19 -10.66
N ALA A 133 -1.12 -18.06 -11.20
CA ALA A 133 -1.10 -19.49 -10.98
C ALA A 133 -0.92 -20.22 -12.31
N GLN A 134 -0.24 -21.36 -12.31
CA GLN A 134 -0.06 -22.22 -13.50
C GLN A 134 -0.32 -23.68 -13.12
N THR A 135 -1.19 -24.35 -13.87
CA THR A 135 -1.37 -25.80 -13.77
C THR A 135 -1.88 -26.41 -15.08
N ASN A 136 -1.53 -27.69 -15.31
CA ASN A 136 -2.11 -28.48 -16.39
C ASN A 136 -3.32 -29.31 -15.94
N ALA A 137 -3.74 -29.21 -14.68
CA ALA A 137 -4.89 -29.93 -14.16
C ALA A 137 -6.18 -29.52 -14.88
N ALA A 138 -7.03 -30.51 -15.18
CA ALA A 138 -8.33 -30.29 -15.79
C ALA A 138 -9.36 -29.69 -14.82
N GLN A 139 -9.09 -29.73 -13.52
CA GLN A 139 -9.94 -29.12 -12.49
C GLN A 139 -9.06 -28.43 -11.45
N ILE A 140 -9.51 -27.26 -10.99
CA ILE A 140 -8.91 -26.51 -9.88
C ILE A 140 -10.02 -25.93 -9.01
N ASN A 141 -9.84 -25.95 -7.69
CA ASN A 141 -10.69 -25.20 -6.78
C ASN A 141 -9.95 -23.92 -6.39
N LEU A 142 -10.65 -22.80 -6.48
CA LEU A 142 -10.16 -21.48 -6.08
C LEU A 142 -10.94 -21.04 -4.84
N PHE A 143 -10.23 -20.49 -3.86
CA PHE A 143 -10.81 -19.91 -2.63
C PHE A 143 -11.51 -20.93 -1.73
N SER A 144 -11.05 -22.18 -1.74
CA SER A 144 -11.60 -23.29 -0.94
C SER A 144 -10.91 -23.43 0.42
N GLY A 145 -11.44 -24.27 1.30
CA GLY A 145 -10.98 -24.50 2.66
C GLY A 145 -11.57 -23.50 3.66
N ASP A 146 -11.20 -23.70 4.92
CA ASP A 146 -11.72 -22.91 6.02
C ASP A 146 -11.06 -21.53 6.09
N VAL A 147 -11.88 -20.49 6.15
CA VAL A 147 -11.45 -19.11 6.39
C VAL A 147 -11.90 -18.66 7.78
N ARG A 148 -11.25 -17.61 8.31
CA ARG A 148 -11.67 -16.97 9.56
C ARG A 148 -12.97 -16.19 9.35
N HIS A 149 -14.04 -16.59 10.02
CA HIS A 149 -15.31 -15.85 10.05
C HIS A 149 -15.37 -14.91 11.24
N ILE A 150 -15.87 -13.70 10.97
CA ILE A 150 -16.17 -12.70 11.98
C ILE A 150 -17.68 -12.70 12.21
N GLU A 151 -18.12 -12.72 13.47
CA GLU A 151 -19.54 -12.75 13.82
C GLU A 151 -20.17 -11.36 13.74
N TYR A 152 -21.36 -11.30 13.13
CA TYR A 152 -22.17 -10.09 12.97
C TYR A 152 -23.53 -10.27 13.65
N VAL A 153 -24.02 -9.25 14.34
CA VAL A 153 -25.42 -9.21 14.80
C VAL A 153 -26.06 -7.95 14.23
N ASN A 154 -27.10 -8.12 13.41
CA ASN A 154 -27.82 -7.02 12.74
C ASN A 154 -26.92 -6.09 11.91
N GLY A 155 -25.88 -6.64 11.25
CA GLY A 155 -24.92 -5.85 10.46
C GLY A 155 -23.95 -5.02 11.30
N ILE A 156 -24.01 -5.11 12.62
CA ILE A 156 -23.05 -4.51 13.55
C ILE A 156 -22.07 -5.60 13.96
N VAL A 157 -20.78 -5.25 13.94
CA VAL A 157 -19.71 -6.08 14.45
C VAL A 157 -19.85 -6.16 15.96
N THR A 158 -20.33 -7.29 16.47
CA THR A 158 -20.58 -7.48 17.92
C THR A 158 -19.48 -8.28 18.60
N ASN A 159 -18.81 -9.16 17.86
CA ASN A 159 -17.66 -9.89 18.37
C ASN A 159 -16.71 -10.28 17.24
N VAL A 160 -15.61 -9.53 17.09
CA VAL A 160 -14.51 -9.87 16.17
C VAL A 160 -13.51 -10.88 16.77
N ASN A 161 -13.73 -11.37 18.00
CA ASN A 161 -12.89 -12.41 18.62
C ASN A 161 -13.43 -13.83 18.43
N ALA A 162 -14.72 -14.00 18.08
CA ALA A 162 -15.35 -15.29 17.83
C ALA A 162 -14.97 -15.81 16.44
N ILE A 163 -13.73 -16.21 16.27
CA ILE A 163 -13.19 -16.73 15.01
C ILE A 163 -13.68 -18.16 14.82
N ILE A 164 -14.73 -18.35 14.03
CA ILE A 164 -15.11 -19.66 13.52
C ILE A 164 -14.29 -19.91 12.25
N LYS A 165 -13.62 -21.05 12.17
CA LYS A 165 -13.03 -21.53 10.92
C LYS A 165 -14.07 -22.38 10.20
N ALA A 166 -14.48 -21.93 9.03
CA ALA A 166 -15.45 -22.64 8.20
C ALA A 166 -15.27 -22.24 6.73
N PRO A 167 -15.77 -23.04 5.79
CA PRO A 167 -15.73 -22.67 4.38
C PRO A 167 -16.54 -21.41 4.10
N SER A 168 -16.07 -20.58 3.17
CA SER A 168 -16.80 -19.41 2.66
C SER A 168 -16.89 -19.48 1.15
N SER A 169 -18.06 -19.23 0.57
CA SER A 169 -18.29 -19.30 -0.87
C SER A 169 -18.69 -17.92 -1.42
N PRO A 170 -18.09 -17.47 -2.54
CA PRO A 170 -18.58 -16.30 -3.26
C PRO A 170 -20.06 -16.45 -3.57
N LYS A 171 -20.84 -15.40 -3.28
CA LYS A 171 -22.30 -15.40 -3.51
C LYS A 171 -22.64 -15.04 -4.94
N TYR A 172 -21.77 -14.33 -5.63
CA TYR A 172 -22.01 -13.84 -6.97
C TYR A 172 -20.82 -14.05 -7.88
N ILE A 173 -21.13 -14.17 -9.17
CA ILE A 173 -20.18 -14.27 -10.25
C ILE A 173 -20.65 -13.43 -11.43
N ALA A 174 -19.74 -12.70 -12.04
CA ALA A 174 -19.96 -12.01 -13.30
C ALA A 174 -19.00 -12.52 -14.37
N PHE A 175 -19.49 -12.65 -15.59
CA PHE A 175 -18.71 -13.18 -16.71
C PHE A 175 -19.22 -12.61 -18.03
N PRO A 176 -18.37 -12.54 -19.06
CA PRO A 176 -18.74 -12.00 -20.34
C PRO A 176 -19.51 -13.03 -21.17
N THR A 177 -20.53 -12.57 -21.88
CA THR A 177 -21.27 -13.31 -22.91
C THR A 177 -21.30 -12.51 -24.21
N THR A 178 -21.94 -13.05 -25.24
CA THR A 178 -22.14 -12.33 -26.51
C THR A 178 -23.06 -11.11 -26.38
N SER A 179 -23.86 -11.02 -25.32
CA SER A 179 -24.79 -9.93 -25.06
C SER A 179 -24.28 -8.91 -24.02
N GLY A 180 -23.03 -9.03 -23.57
CA GLY A 180 -22.44 -8.21 -22.52
C GLY A 180 -22.09 -9.01 -21.27
N ILE A 181 -21.97 -8.34 -20.12
CA ILE A 181 -21.62 -8.99 -18.84
C ILE A 181 -22.90 -9.54 -18.21
N GLN A 182 -22.89 -10.82 -17.83
CA GLN A 182 -23.96 -11.44 -17.05
C GLN A 182 -23.53 -11.60 -15.59
N VAL A 183 -24.49 -11.46 -14.68
CA VAL A 183 -24.29 -11.65 -13.23
C VAL A 183 -25.19 -12.78 -12.73
N GLN A 184 -24.60 -13.83 -12.18
CA GLN A 184 -25.31 -14.93 -11.53
C GLN A 184 -25.10 -14.90 -10.01
N ALA A 185 -26.07 -15.44 -9.29
CA ALA A 185 -26.06 -15.52 -7.83
C ALA A 185 -26.07 -16.99 -7.44
N ALA A 186 -25.57 -17.27 -6.25
CA ALA A 186 -25.53 -18.59 -5.67
C ALA A 186 -26.93 -19.22 -5.55
N PRO A 187 -27.04 -20.54 -5.74
CA PRO A 187 -26.04 -21.41 -6.35
C PRO A 187 -25.90 -21.10 -7.85
N PHE A 188 -24.67 -21.08 -8.36
CA PHE A 188 -24.40 -20.93 -9.78
C PHE A 188 -23.65 -22.14 -10.34
N ASP A 189 -24.00 -22.51 -11.57
CA ASP A 189 -23.37 -23.53 -12.38
C ASP A 189 -23.34 -23.00 -13.82
N ILE A 190 -22.15 -22.60 -14.26
CA ILE A 190 -21.95 -21.97 -15.57
C ILE A 190 -21.37 -23.03 -16.49
N SER A 191 -22.19 -23.52 -17.42
CA SER A 191 -21.73 -24.32 -18.55
C SER A 191 -21.24 -23.40 -19.67
N ALA A 192 -19.91 -23.34 -19.87
CA ALA A 192 -19.20 -22.57 -20.91
C ALA A 192 -19.27 -21.02 -20.81
N VAL A 193 -18.12 -20.40 -20.50
CA VAL A 193 -17.92 -18.93 -20.53
C VAL A 193 -17.64 -18.47 -21.96
N ASN A 194 -18.59 -17.87 -22.68
CA ASN A 194 -18.58 -17.93 -24.15
C ASN A 194 -17.81 -16.87 -24.94
N SER A 195 -17.52 -15.67 -24.40
CA SER A 195 -16.91 -14.58 -25.18
C SER A 195 -15.48 -14.22 -24.79
N GLU A 196 -15.17 -14.10 -23.49
CA GLU A 196 -13.80 -13.87 -23.02
C GLU A 196 -13.47 -14.73 -21.80
N ASN A 197 -12.18 -14.98 -21.59
CA ASN A 197 -11.69 -15.89 -20.56
C ASN A 197 -11.48 -15.16 -19.21
N TRP A 198 -12.48 -14.47 -18.68
CA TRP A 198 -12.40 -13.87 -17.34
C TRP A 198 -13.71 -14.01 -16.57
N ILE A 199 -13.61 -13.99 -15.25
CA ILE A 199 -14.74 -13.88 -14.32
C ILE A 199 -14.42 -12.87 -13.21
N LEU A 200 -15.46 -12.27 -12.65
CA LEU A 200 -15.40 -11.53 -11.39
C LEU A 200 -16.21 -12.31 -10.35
N VAL A 201 -15.63 -12.61 -9.19
CA VAL A 201 -16.34 -13.26 -8.08
C VAL A 201 -16.31 -12.38 -6.82
N TRP A 202 -17.40 -12.36 -6.06
CA TRP A 202 -17.47 -11.60 -4.81
C TRP A 202 -18.47 -12.23 -3.83
N TYR A 203 -18.35 -11.87 -2.56
CA TYR A 203 -19.10 -12.53 -1.48
C TYR A 203 -20.40 -11.79 -1.16
N GLY A 204 -20.48 -10.48 -1.37
CA GLY A 204 -21.62 -9.68 -0.93
C GLY A 204 -21.87 -9.88 0.57
N SER A 205 -23.13 -10.07 0.95
CA SER A 205 -23.52 -10.40 2.33
C SER A 205 -22.95 -11.72 2.88
N ASN A 206 -22.38 -12.61 2.05
CA ASN A 206 -21.65 -13.78 2.51
C ASN A 206 -20.21 -13.46 2.95
N SER A 207 -19.77 -12.21 2.90
CA SER A 207 -18.39 -11.88 3.25
C SER A 207 -18.09 -12.17 4.72
N HIS A 208 -17.02 -12.94 4.94
CA HIS A 208 -16.63 -13.43 6.26
C HIS A 208 -15.67 -12.49 7.01
N PHE A 209 -15.30 -11.35 6.43
CA PHE A 209 -14.34 -10.42 7.00
C PHE A 209 -14.88 -8.99 7.12
N VAL A 210 -14.28 -8.25 8.05
CA VAL A 210 -14.52 -6.81 8.23
C VAL A 210 -13.29 -6.01 7.88
N ASP A 211 -13.52 -4.74 7.59
CA ASP A 211 -12.47 -3.76 7.43
C ASP A 211 -12.92 -2.43 8.02
N THR A 212 -12.00 -1.48 8.06
CA THR A 212 -12.29 -0.11 8.43
C THR A 212 -11.52 0.85 7.52
N LYS A 213 -12.06 2.06 7.35
CA LYS A 213 -11.34 3.17 6.70
C LYS A 213 -10.54 4.00 7.71
N LYS A 214 -10.62 3.66 9.00
CA LYS A 214 -9.93 4.35 10.08
C LYS A 214 -8.61 3.63 10.40
N PRO A 215 -7.48 4.32 10.58
CA PRO A 215 -6.23 3.67 10.97
C PRO A 215 -6.36 2.92 12.30
N THR A 216 -5.91 1.66 12.37
CA THR A 216 -6.09 0.80 13.57
C THR A 216 -4.84 0.68 14.46
N SER A 217 -3.74 1.35 14.10
CA SER A 217 -2.38 1.12 14.62
C SER A 217 -2.11 1.57 16.06
N PHE A 218 -3.15 1.70 16.89
CA PHE A 218 -3.02 2.02 18.31
C PHE A 218 -3.32 0.80 19.16
N THR A 219 -2.34 -0.08 19.31
CA THR A 219 -2.31 -0.91 20.51
C THR A 219 -1.23 -0.35 21.41
N ASN A 220 -1.60 0.11 22.61
CA ASN A 220 -0.65 0.26 23.70
C ASN A 220 -0.27 -1.16 24.16
N SER A 221 0.53 -1.86 23.35
CA SER A 221 0.97 -3.23 23.62
C SER A 221 2.43 -3.21 24.08
N ALA A 222 2.62 -2.76 25.31
CA ALA A 222 3.80 -3.11 26.10
C ALA A 222 3.39 -3.20 27.58
N ASP A 223 3.12 -4.43 28.02
CA ASP A 223 3.52 -4.99 29.31
C ASP A 223 3.18 -4.32 30.65
N ASN A 224 2.43 -3.21 30.70
CA ASN A 224 1.87 -2.72 31.96
C ASN A 224 0.53 -3.40 32.29
N VAL A 225 0.61 -4.71 32.57
CA VAL A 225 -0.43 -5.55 33.19
C VAL A 225 -0.86 -5.03 34.58
N ALA A 226 -0.22 -3.96 35.09
CA ALA A 226 -0.46 -3.43 36.42
C ALA A 226 -1.49 -2.30 36.49
N ASP A 227 -1.83 -1.61 35.39
CA ASP A 227 -2.86 -0.58 35.43
C ASP A 227 -4.15 -1.07 34.79
N ASN A 228 -5.13 -1.38 35.65
CA ASN A 228 -6.44 -1.90 35.32
C ASN A 228 -7.36 -0.82 34.71
N GLN A 229 -6.76 0.19 34.06
CA GLN A 229 -7.45 1.29 33.41
C GLN A 229 -7.33 1.17 31.90
N SER A 230 -8.45 0.73 31.31
CA SER A 230 -9.08 1.16 30.06
C SER A 230 -8.40 2.21 29.14
N ASP A 231 -7.11 2.10 28.82
CA ASP A 231 -6.48 2.99 27.84
C ASP A 231 -7.02 2.66 26.43
N ASN A 232 -8.00 3.50 26.06
CA ASN A 232 -8.91 3.44 24.93
C ASN A 232 -8.32 4.11 23.68
N HIS A 233 -7.20 3.61 23.17
CA HIS A 233 -6.64 4.15 21.91
C HIS A 233 -7.04 3.36 20.65
N THR A 234 -7.82 2.29 20.79
CA THR A 234 -8.28 1.48 19.67
C THR A 234 -9.67 1.90 19.18
N LEU A 235 -9.92 1.80 17.88
CA LEU A 235 -11.22 2.09 17.28
C LEU A 235 -12.33 1.17 17.83
N PRO A 236 -13.53 1.71 18.13
CA PRO A 236 -14.66 0.89 18.53
C PRO A 236 -15.14 0.03 17.35
N TYR A 237 -15.78 -1.11 17.65
CA TYR A 237 -16.31 -2.03 16.63
C TYR A 237 -17.30 -1.37 15.66
N SER A 238 -17.95 -0.28 16.07
CA SER A 238 -18.81 0.53 15.20
C SER A 238 -18.10 1.18 14.01
N GLU A 239 -16.77 1.31 14.06
CA GLU A 239 -15.96 1.83 12.95
C GLU A 239 -15.56 0.76 11.94
N ALA A 240 -15.82 -0.53 12.26
CA ALA A 240 -15.69 -1.61 11.30
C ALA A 240 -16.99 -1.81 10.52
N TYR A 241 -16.86 -2.27 9.28
CA TYR A 241 -17.98 -2.66 8.45
C TYR A 241 -17.71 -4.03 7.82
N GLN A 242 -18.76 -4.80 7.56
CA GLN A 242 -18.65 -6.01 6.74
C GLN A 242 -18.17 -5.60 5.36
N ALA A 243 -16.94 -5.99 5.04
CA ALA A 243 -16.25 -5.57 3.84
C ALA A 243 -16.29 -6.67 2.79
N ASP A 244 -16.12 -6.35 1.52
CA ASP A 244 -16.06 -7.31 0.43
C ASP A 244 -14.94 -6.92 -0.54
N ALA A 245 -14.39 -7.92 -1.23
CA ALA A 245 -13.24 -7.78 -2.12
C ALA A 245 -13.53 -8.53 -3.43
N PRO A 246 -14.11 -7.87 -4.44
CA PRO A 246 -14.34 -8.48 -5.75
C PRO A 246 -13.02 -8.93 -6.39
N ILE A 247 -12.92 -10.22 -6.72
CA ILE A 247 -11.72 -10.84 -7.29
C ILE A 247 -11.93 -11.08 -8.79
N LEU A 248 -11.12 -10.43 -9.62
CA LEU A 248 -11.05 -10.65 -11.05
C LEU A 248 -10.08 -11.81 -11.32
N VAL A 249 -10.56 -12.83 -12.02
CA VAL A 249 -9.75 -13.97 -12.47
C VAL A 249 -9.75 -14.01 -13.99
N ARG A 250 -8.57 -13.97 -14.59
CA ARG A 250 -8.35 -14.15 -16.03
C ARG A 250 -7.69 -15.49 -16.29
N PHE A 251 -8.25 -16.27 -17.20
CA PHE A 251 -7.76 -17.58 -17.59
C PHE A 251 -7.05 -17.52 -18.95
N GLN A 252 -5.95 -18.25 -19.09
CA GLN A 252 -5.35 -18.54 -20.40
C GLN A 252 -6.28 -19.43 -21.20
N ASN A 253 -6.61 -20.61 -20.66
CA ASN A 253 -7.51 -21.56 -21.29
C ASN A 253 -8.96 -21.30 -20.86
N LYS A 254 -9.90 -21.51 -21.78
CA LYS A 254 -11.32 -21.28 -21.55
C LYS A 254 -11.89 -22.31 -20.56
N PRO A 255 -12.53 -21.88 -19.44
CA PRO A 255 -13.26 -22.80 -18.58
C PRO A 255 -14.43 -23.47 -19.31
N SER A 256 -14.55 -24.78 -19.11
CA SER A 256 -15.69 -25.58 -19.57
C SER A 256 -16.87 -25.54 -18.60
N SER A 257 -16.59 -25.46 -17.29
CA SER A 257 -17.60 -25.29 -16.24
C SER A 257 -17.03 -24.51 -15.07
N ILE A 258 -17.87 -23.70 -14.42
CA ILE A 258 -17.58 -23.03 -13.15
C ILE A 258 -18.76 -23.25 -12.20
N VAL A 259 -18.51 -23.88 -11.07
CA VAL A 259 -19.52 -24.25 -10.08
C VAL A 259 -19.15 -23.69 -8.72
N GLN A 260 -20.12 -23.16 -7.98
CA GLN A 260 -19.91 -22.81 -6.58
C GLN A 260 -19.71 -24.08 -5.73
N ASN A 261 -18.66 -24.12 -4.90
CA ASN A 261 -18.41 -25.27 -4.02
C ASN A 261 -18.87 -24.92 -2.60
N THR A 262 -20.07 -25.36 -2.21
CA THR A 262 -20.63 -25.05 -0.90
C THR A 262 -20.09 -25.92 0.23
N GLN A 263 -19.48 -27.07 -0.08
CA GLN A 263 -18.94 -27.99 0.92
C GLN A 263 -17.53 -27.60 1.36
N GLU A 264 -16.67 -27.24 0.40
CA GLU A 264 -15.30 -26.81 0.67
C GLU A 264 -15.12 -25.30 0.56
N GLY A 265 -16.15 -24.53 0.20
CA GLY A 265 -16.00 -23.09 -0.04
C GLY A 265 -15.47 -22.78 -1.44
N GLY A 266 -15.48 -21.50 -1.81
CA GLY A 266 -14.93 -21.03 -3.07
C GLY A 266 -15.70 -21.49 -4.33
N ILE A 267 -14.95 -21.72 -5.41
CA ILE A 267 -15.46 -22.17 -6.70
C ILE A 267 -14.61 -23.32 -7.25
N SER A 268 -15.24 -24.24 -7.97
CA SER A 268 -14.60 -25.28 -8.78
C SER A 268 -14.61 -24.87 -10.24
N VAL A 269 -13.45 -24.91 -10.90
CA VAL A 269 -13.28 -24.55 -12.30
C VAL A 269 -12.74 -25.75 -13.07
N THR A 270 -13.44 -26.14 -14.14
CA THR A 270 -13.09 -27.29 -14.97
C THR A 270 -12.71 -26.85 -16.38
N PHE A 271 -11.71 -27.48 -16.97
CA PHE A 271 -11.13 -27.20 -18.29
C PHE A 271 -11.08 -28.46 -19.14
N SER A 272 -11.24 -28.32 -20.46
CA SER A 272 -11.10 -29.44 -21.40
C SER A 272 -9.63 -29.82 -21.68
N SER A 273 -8.71 -28.87 -21.56
CA SER A 273 -7.30 -29.03 -21.91
C SER A 273 -6.33 -28.58 -20.80
N GLY A 274 -6.78 -28.59 -19.55
CA GLY A 274 -6.04 -28.04 -18.41
C GLY A 274 -6.17 -26.52 -18.26
N ALA A 275 -5.90 -25.98 -17.07
CA ALA A 275 -6.09 -24.57 -16.77
C ALA A 275 -5.10 -23.63 -17.49
N GLY A 276 -3.86 -24.06 -17.70
CA GLY A 276 -2.78 -23.19 -18.15
C GLY A 276 -2.42 -22.16 -17.08
N TYR A 277 -2.21 -20.91 -17.48
CA TYR A 277 -2.02 -19.78 -16.57
C TYR A 277 -3.35 -19.13 -16.15
N MET A 278 -3.40 -18.62 -14.93
CA MET A 278 -4.51 -17.84 -14.36
C MET A 278 -3.96 -16.64 -13.60
N SER A 279 -4.44 -15.45 -13.94
CA SER A 279 -4.12 -14.22 -13.21
C SER A 279 -5.28 -13.88 -12.28
N ILE A 280 -5.00 -13.74 -10.98
CA ILE A 280 -5.99 -13.54 -9.91
C ILE A 280 -5.70 -12.20 -9.25
N MET A 281 -6.68 -11.30 -9.20
CA MET A 281 -6.46 -9.93 -8.74
C MET A 281 -7.65 -9.40 -7.93
N PRO A 282 -7.45 -8.80 -6.75
CA PRO A 282 -8.48 -7.98 -6.12
C PRO A 282 -8.71 -6.73 -6.96
N LEU A 283 -9.87 -6.64 -7.63
CA LEU A 283 -10.15 -5.61 -8.64
C LEU A 283 -10.02 -4.19 -8.08
N LEU A 284 -10.32 -4.03 -6.79
CA LEU A 284 -10.29 -2.75 -6.09
C LEU A 284 -9.05 -2.56 -5.21
N GLY A 285 -8.09 -3.48 -5.27
CA GLY A 285 -6.92 -3.47 -4.40
C GLY A 285 -7.32 -3.37 -2.93
N ARG A 286 -6.71 -2.43 -2.20
CA ARG A 286 -6.95 -2.19 -0.77
C ARG A 286 -8.30 -1.51 -0.46
N GLU A 287 -9.01 -1.03 -1.49
CA GLU A 287 -10.34 -0.43 -1.33
C GLU A 287 -11.42 -1.51 -1.21
N HIS A 288 -11.48 -2.17 -0.05
CA HIS A 288 -12.56 -3.10 0.25
C HIS A 288 -13.87 -2.34 0.40
N SER A 289 -14.82 -2.67 -0.47
CA SER A 289 -16.16 -2.06 -0.49
C SER A 289 -17.00 -2.58 0.68
N LYS A 290 -18.07 -1.89 1.05
CA LYS A 290 -19.03 -2.51 1.97
C LYS A 290 -19.72 -3.68 1.27
N ALA A 291 -19.93 -4.77 1.98
CA ALA A 291 -20.67 -5.93 1.48
C ALA A 291 -22.08 -5.55 0.98
N SER A 292 -22.73 -4.56 1.59
CA SER A 292 -24.02 -4.02 1.13
C SER A 292 -23.96 -3.43 -0.28
N ASP A 293 -22.83 -2.80 -0.62
CA ASP A 293 -22.66 -2.11 -1.90
C ASP A 293 -22.46 -3.15 -3.01
N THR A 294 -21.62 -4.16 -2.77
CA THR A 294 -21.38 -5.25 -3.74
C THR A 294 -22.55 -6.23 -3.84
N GLU A 295 -23.33 -6.41 -2.76
CA GLU A 295 -24.60 -7.14 -2.77
C GLU A 295 -25.60 -6.50 -3.77
N SER A 296 -25.62 -5.16 -3.85
CA SER A 296 -26.49 -4.45 -4.79
C SER A 296 -26.17 -4.77 -6.26
N TRP A 297 -24.91 -5.06 -6.59
CA TRP A 297 -24.49 -5.44 -7.95
C TRP A 297 -25.07 -6.82 -8.33
N GLY A 298 -25.00 -7.74 -7.36
CA GLY A 298 -25.49 -9.11 -7.51
C GLY A 298 -27.02 -9.18 -7.63
N THR A 299 -27.73 -8.46 -6.76
CA THR A 299 -29.20 -8.43 -6.71
C THR A 299 -29.82 -7.68 -7.88
N SER A 300 -29.23 -6.56 -8.31
CA SER A 300 -29.66 -5.83 -9.51
C SER A 300 -29.28 -6.50 -10.82
N ARG A 301 -28.47 -7.58 -10.76
CA ARG A 301 -27.91 -8.29 -11.93
C ARG A 301 -27.10 -7.37 -12.86
N SER A 302 -26.48 -6.34 -12.29
CA SER A 302 -25.77 -5.31 -13.04
C SER A 302 -24.51 -4.86 -12.31
N ILE A 303 -23.40 -4.75 -13.05
CA ILE A 303 -22.14 -4.22 -12.53
C ILE A 303 -22.07 -2.72 -12.84
N PRO A 304 -21.73 -1.85 -11.88
CA PRO A 304 -21.63 -0.41 -12.13
C PRO A 304 -20.67 -0.10 -13.30
N PRO A 305 -20.97 0.90 -14.17
CA PRO A 305 -20.15 1.19 -15.34
C PRO A 305 -18.67 1.48 -15.03
N ALA A 306 -18.39 2.15 -13.90
CA ALA A 306 -17.01 2.39 -13.45
C ALA A 306 -16.25 1.09 -13.13
N ILE A 307 -16.95 0.10 -12.56
CA ILE A 307 -16.40 -1.23 -12.27
C ILE A 307 -16.20 -2.00 -13.58
N VAL A 308 -17.14 -1.94 -14.52
CA VAL A 308 -16.97 -2.52 -15.87
C VAL A 308 -15.76 -1.94 -16.60
N SER A 309 -15.58 -0.61 -16.57
CA SER A 309 -14.42 0.05 -17.15
C SER A 309 -13.11 -0.46 -16.54
N LYS A 310 -13.07 -0.62 -15.21
CA LYS A 310 -11.91 -1.15 -14.49
C LYS A 310 -11.63 -2.62 -14.84
N ILE A 311 -12.67 -3.46 -14.93
CA ILE A 311 -12.55 -4.86 -15.38
C ILE A 311 -11.95 -4.89 -16.79
N ASN A 312 -12.50 -4.13 -17.74
CA ASN A 312 -12.03 -4.12 -19.12
C ASN A 312 -10.58 -3.67 -19.23
N SER A 313 -10.20 -2.65 -18.46
CA SER A 313 -8.82 -2.17 -18.38
C SER A 313 -7.89 -3.26 -17.86
N TRP A 314 -8.15 -3.80 -16.67
CA TRP A 314 -7.31 -4.85 -16.08
C TRP A 314 -7.29 -6.14 -16.90
N ASN A 315 -8.40 -6.52 -17.51
CA ASN A 315 -8.46 -7.70 -18.36
C ASN A 315 -7.44 -7.67 -19.52
N GLN A 316 -7.11 -6.47 -20.05
CA GLN A 316 -6.05 -6.31 -21.04
C GLN A 316 -4.65 -6.45 -20.44
N TYR A 317 -4.41 -5.91 -19.25
CA TYR A 317 -3.11 -5.95 -18.57
C TYR A 317 -2.79 -7.32 -17.96
N LEU A 318 -3.81 -8.05 -17.49
CA LEU A 318 -3.66 -9.40 -16.94
C LEU A 318 -3.30 -10.45 -18.02
N CYS A 319 -3.23 -10.07 -19.29
CA CYS A 319 -2.64 -10.91 -20.35
C CYS A 319 -1.13 -11.02 -20.29
N TYR A 320 -0.46 -10.07 -19.62
CA TYR A 320 0.99 -10.02 -19.51
C TYR A 320 1.35 -9.81 -18.04
N PHE A 321 1.68 -10.89 -17.35
CA PHE A 321 2.01 -10.84 -15.93
C PHE A 321 3.48 -10.42 -15.75
N PRO A 322 3.79 -9.27 -15.13
CA PRO A 322 5.17 -8.88 -14.85
C PRO A 322 5.72 -9.75 -13.73
N TYR A 323 6.71 -10.58 -14.05
CA TYR A 323 7.23 -11.56 -13.10
C TYR A 323 8.64 -11.23 -12.60
N THR A 324 9.47 -10.52 -13.36
CA THR A 324 10.79 -10.14 -12.87
C THR A 324 11.21 -8.77 -13.40
N ALA A 325 12.05 -8.08 -12.65
CA ALA A 325 12.59 -6.78 -13.01
C ALA A 325 14.11 -6.74 -12.75
N SER A 326 14.83 -6.07 -13.64
CA SER A 326 16.24 -5.75 -13.47
C SER A 326 16.45 -4.24 -13.55
N GLU A 327 17.24 -3.70 -12.63
CA GLU A 327 17.55 -2.28 -12.56
C GLU A 327 19.03 -2.02 -12.82
N ASN A 328 19.31 -0.99 -13.62
CA ASN A 328 20.65 -0.44 -13.82
C ASN A 328 20.69 1.02 -13.38
N TYR A 329 21.74 1.39 -12.66
CA TYR A 329 21.89 2.70 -12.04
C TYR A 329 23.03 3.47 -12.71
N GLY A 330 22.79 4.75 -12.98
CA GLY A 330 23.77 5.69 -13.50
C GLY A 330 23.67 7.02 -12.76
N TYR A 331 24.79 7.70 -12.62
CA TYR A 331 24.84 9.04 -12.04
C TYR A 331 25.81 9.91 -12.84
N ASP A 332 25.31 11.04 -13.34
CA ASP A 332 26.11 12.05 -14.03
C ASP A 332 26.43 13.20 -13.06
N THR A 333 27.70 13.29 -12.67
CA THR A 333 28.20 14.33 -11.76
C THR A 333 28.17 15.73 -12.37
N ALA A 334 28.25 15.86 -13.70
CA ALA A 334 28.28 17.16 -14.37
C ALA A 334 26.89 17.83 -14.34
N THR A 335 25.84 17.03 -14.39
CA THR A 335 24.44 17.49 -14.35
C THR A 335 23.74 17.19 -13.03
N ASP A 336 24.42 16.57 -12.06
CA ASP A 336 23.85 16.05 -10.81
C ASP A 336 22.58 15.25 -11.08
N THR A 337 22.64 14.30 -12.03
CA THR A 337 21.47 13.54 -12.47
C THR A 337 21.65 12.07 -12.18
N ALA A 338 20.80 11.52 -11.31
CA ALA A 338 20.62 10.09 -11.15
C ALA A 338 19.69 9.57 -12.25
N THR A 339 20.05 8.45 -12.86
CA THR A 339 19.25 7.74 -13.87
C THR A 339 19.14 6.28 -13.49
N ILE A 340 17.91 5.77 -13.41
CA ILE A 340 17.63 4.36 -13.17
C ILE A 340 16.97 3.83 -14.43
N THR A 341 17.51 2.74 -14.96
CA THR A 341 16.93 1.99 -16.09
C THR A 341 16.29 0.73 -15.57
N GLU A 342 15.01 0.60 -15.83
CA GLU A 342 14.14 -0.51 -15.41
C GLU A 342 13.90 -1.40 -16.62
N THR A 343 14.04 -2.72 -16.47
CA THR A 343 13.64 -3.69 -17.50
C THR A 343 12.79 -4.76 -16.86
N ILE A 344 11.52 -4.84 -17.29
CA ILE A 344 10.52 -5.75 -16.74
C ILE A 344 10.24 -6.85 -17.77
N SER A 345 10.26 -8.10 -17.31
CA SER A 345 9.93 -9.28 -18.12
C SER A 345 8.53 -9.80 -17.77
N PHE A 346 7.85 -10.33 -18.79
CA PHE A 346 6.45 -10.71 -18.69
C PHE A 346 6.22 -12.18 -19.05
N ILE A 347 5.27 -12.81 -18.36
CA ILE A 347 4.66 -14.08 -18.78
C ILE A 347 3.41 -13.75 -19.58
N GLN A 348 3.29 -14.30 -20.78
CA GLN A 348 2.13 -14.11 -21.63
C GLN A 348 1.06 -15.17 -21.35
N LEU A 349 -0.13 -14.71 -20.98
CA LEU A 349 -1.33 -15.55 -20.79
C LEU A 349 -2.22 -15.57 -22.03
N CYS A 350 -2.17 -14.53 -22.86
CA CYS A 350 -3.10 -14.37 -23.96
C CYS A 350 -2.45 -13.62 -25.15
N ASN A 351 -2.99 -13.82 -26.36
CA ASN A 351 -2.42 -13.23 -27.58
C ASN A 351 -2.70 -11.73 -27.75
N GLN A 352 -3.68 -11.17 -27.03
CA GLN A 352 -4.16 -9.80 -27.21
C GLN A 352 -4.30 -9.09 -25.86
N GLY A 353 -3.50 -8.07 -25.61
CA GLY A 353 -3.54 -7.32 -24.37
C GLY A 353 -2.47 -6.24 -24.36
N LYS A 354 -2.19 -5.72 -23.18
CA LYS A 354 -1.21 -4.65 -22.97
C LYS A 354 -0.24 -5.06 -21.87
N LYS A 355 1.03 -4.69 -22.00
CA LYS A 355 1.98 -4.80 -20.89
C LYS A 355 1.87 -3.54 -20.05
N LEU A 356 1.90 -3.71 -18.73
CA LEU A 356 2.05 -2.62 -17.78
C LEU A 356 3.39 -2.82 -17.07
N ALA A 357 4.41 -2.09 -17.51
CA ALA A 357 5.69 -2.05 -16.82
C ALA A 357 5.54 -1.16 -15.58
N SER A 358 5.34 -1.76 -14.42
CA SER A 358 5.04 -1.06 -13.17
C SER A 358 6.12 -0.06 -12.79
N LEU A 359 5.70 1.12 -12.38
CA LEU A 359 6.57 2.06 -11.68
C LEU A 359 6.58 1.72 -10.19
N SER A 360 7.74 1.88 -9.55
CA SER A 360 7.80 1.86 -8.09
C SER A 360 6.79 2.85 -7.52
N PRO A 361 5.99 2.47 -6.50
CA PRO A 361 5.02 3.39 -5.88
C PRO A 361 5.65 4.69 -5.40
N ILE A 362 6.90 4.64 -4.92
CA ILE A 362 7.66 5.83 -4.49
C ILE A 362 7.90 6.77 -5.67
N VAL A 363 8.27 6.25 -6.84
CA VAL A 363 8.46 7.07 -8.06
C VAL A 363 7.12 7.64 -8.53
N GLY A 364 6.04 6.85 -8.47
CA GLY A 364 4.69 7.30 -8.80
C GLY A 364 4.20 8.46 -7.92
N ILE A 365 4.58 8.47 -6.63
CA ILE A 365 4.32 9.58 -5.72
C ILE A 365 5.26 10.77 -6.00
N ALA A 366 6.57 10.49 -6.10
CA ALA A 366 7.62 11.50 -6.19
C ALA A 366 7.53 12.33 -7.49
N LYS A 367 7.11 11.74 -8.62
CA LYS A 367 7.03 12.45 -9.91
C LYS A 367 6.17 13.72 -9.89
N ASN A 368 5.24 13.82 -8.94
CA ASN A 368 4.35 14.99 -8.79
C ASN A 368 4.94 16.08 -7.87
N ILE A 369 6.04 15.77 -7.17
CA ILE A 369 6.64 16.62 -6.12
C ILE A 369 8.05 17.07 -6.53
N VAL A 370 8.82 16.18 -7.14
CA VAL A 370 10.19 16.43 -7.62
C VAL A 370 10.26 16.21 -9.13
N PRO A 371 11.19 16.86 -9.85
CA PRO A 371 11.25 16.84 -11.31
C PRO A 371 11.78 15.49 -11.84
N VAL A 372 10.96 14.44 -11.72
CA VAL A 372 11.25 13.12 -12.30
C VAL A 372 10.93 13.15 -13.79
N THR A 373 11.89 12.77 -14.61
CA THR A 373 11.70 12.58 -16.05
C THR A 373 11.66 11.09 -16.36
N ILE A 374 10.67 10.63 -17.13
CA ILE A 374 10.54 9.22 -17.53
C ILE A 374 10.65 9.12 -19.05
N THR A 375 11.53 8.23 -19.54
CA THR A 375 11.82 8.07 -20.97
C THR A 375 11.93 6.61 -21.38
N ASN A 376 11.75 6.31 -22.67
CA ASN A 376 12.06 5.00 -23.23
C ASN A 376 13.57 4.86 -23.56
N SER A 377 13.97 3.71 -24.11
CA SER A 377 15.35 3.45 -24.53
C SER A 377 15.91 4.44 -25.56
N GLN A 378 15.05 5.12 -26.32
CA GLN A 378 15.39 6.11 -27.34
C GLN A 378 15.38 7.55 -26.79
N GLY A 379 15.12 7.74 -25.50
CA GLY A 379 15.04 9.06 -24.86
C GLY A 379 13.73 9.81 -25.09
N ALA A 380 12.72 9.18 -25.68
CA ALA A 380 11.40 9.81 -25.83
C ALA A 380 10.68 9.81 -24.48
N LEU A 381 10.06 10.95 -24.12
CA LEU A 381 9.29 11.09 -22.89
C LEU A 381 8.11 10.11 -22.86
N LEU A 382 7.88 9.52 -21.70
CA LEU A 382 6.79 8.60 -21.43
C LEU A 382 5.85 9.19 -20.38
N THR A 383 4.55 9.00 -20.58
CA THR A 383 3.53 9.36 -19.60
C THR A 383 3.05 8.10 -18.90
N PRO A 384 3.25 7.96 -17.59
CA PRO A 384 2.70 6.84 -16.83
C PRO A 384 1.18 6.81 -16.89
N VAL A 385 0.62 5.61 -16.95
CA VAL A 385 -0.83 5.39 -16.80
C VAL A 385 -1.13 5.01 -15.35
N THR A 386 -2.14 5.65 -14.76
CA THR A 386 -2.64 5.32 -13.42
C THR A 386 -3.82 4.37 -13.54
N MET A 387 -3.75 3.23 -12.86
CA MET A 387 -4.73 2.16 -12.98
C MET A 387 -5.95 2.31 -12.06
N GLY A 388 -5.99 3.38 -11.26
CA GLY A 388 -7.09 3.68 -10.33
C GLY A 388 -7.35 2.55 -9.32
N THR A 389 -6.35 1.70 -9.06
CA THR A 389 -6.43 0.59 -8.10
C THR A 389 -5.54 0.95 -6.93
N PRO A 390 -6.12 1.30 -5.77
CA PRO A 390 -5.34 1.72 -4.61
C PRO A 390 -4.66 0.50 -3.97
N LEU A 391 -3.40 0.65 -3.59
CA LEU A 391 -2.67 -0.32 -2.77
C LEU A 391 -2.38 0.28 -1.39
N ALA A 392 -1.97 -0.57 -0.45
CA ALA A 392 -1.40 -0.11 0.81
C ALA A 392 -0.16 0.80 0.61
N TYR A 393 0.54 0.67 -0.52
CA TYR A 393 1.81 1.33 -0.81
C TYR A 393 1.70 2.53 -1.76
N GLY A 394 0.50 2.87 -2.24
CA GLY A 394 0.29 3.97 -3.19
C GLY A 394 -0.52 3.57 -4.43
N PRO A 395 -0.60 4.44 -5.45
CA PRO A 395 -1.32 4.14 -6.68
C PRO A 395 -0.58 3.09 -7.51
N VAL A 396 -1.32 2.19 -8.17
CA VAL A 396 -0.75 1.37 -9.23
C VAL A 396 -0.57 2.21 -10.48
N GLU A 397 0.69 2.46 -10.84
CA GLU A 397 1.08 3.15 -12.05
C GLU A 397 2.11 2.35 -12.85
N GLY A 398 2.17 2.60 -14.15
CA GLY A 398 3.17 1.96 -15.00
C GLY A 398 3.27 2.58 -16.39
N ILE A 399 4.22 2.08 -17.16
CA ILE A 399 4.38 2.39 -18.58
C ILE A 399 3.59 1.36 -19.38
N GLU A 400 2.60 1.84 -20.13
CA GLU A 400 1.85 1.01 -21.07
C GLU A 400 2.74 0.71 -22.29
N ASP A 401 2.89 -0.58 -22.62
CA ASP A 401 3.58 -1.03 -23.82
C ASP A 401 2.68 -2.01 -24.61
N THR A 402 2.36 -1.62 -25.83
CA THR A 402 1.51 -2.37 -26.76
C THR A 402 2.31 -3.27 -27.70
N ASN A 403 3.65 -3.23 -27.65
CA ASN A 403 4.50 -4.14 -28.40
C ASN A 403 4.50 -5.53 -27.77
N THR A 404 3.59 -6.37 -28.25
CA THR A 404 3.41 -7.75 -27.78
C THR A 404 4.43 -8.73 -28.35
N ALA A 405 5.24 -8.32 -29.34
CA ALA A 405 6.27 -9.19 -29.93
C ALA A 405 7.47 -9.39 -28.98
N SER A 406 7.71 -8.45 -28.07
CA SER A 406 8.73 -8.56 -27.02
C SER A 406 8.07 -8.79 -25.67
N LEU A 407 8.51 -9.81 -24.94
CA LEU A 407 8.08 -10.08 -23.55
C LEU A 407 8.89 -9.29 -22.51
N THR A 408 9.56 -8.22 -22.96
CA THR A 408 10.25 -7.28 -22.09
C THR A 408 9.81 -5.85 -22.40
N THR A 409 9.77 -5.00 -21.38
CA THR A 409 9.58 -3.55 -21.53
C THR A 409 10.64 -2.86 -20.69
N ALA A 410 11.33 -1.88 -21.29
CA ALA A 410 12.36 -1.11 -20.60
C ALA A 410 12.03 0.39 -20.62
N TYR A 411 12.25 1.05 -19.51
CA TYR A 411 12.13 2.50 -19.38
C TYR A 411 13.23 3.05 -18.46
N LYS A 412 13.43 4.37 -18.50
CA LYS A 412 14.35 5.08 -17.64
C LYS A 412 13.60 6.13 -16.87
N TRP A 413 13.93 6.31 -15.60
CA TRP A 413 13.54 7.49 -14.86
C TRP A 413 14.77 8.20 -14.33
N SER A 414 14.76 9.53 -14.34
CA SER A 414 15.87 10.35 -13.89
C SER A 414 15.41 11.51 -13.02
N MET A 415 16.29 11.94 -12.13
CA MET A 415 16.09 13.06 -11.22
C MET A 415 17.40 13.81 -11.06
N SER A 416 17.33 15.14 -11.17
CA SER A 416 18.48 16.02 -10.97
C SER A 416 18.46 16.68 -9.59
N GLY A 417 19.63 17.12 -9.12
CA GLY A 417 19.75 17.86 -7.87
C GLY A 417 19.77 16.97 -6.63
N VAL A 418 20.22 15.72 -6.76
CA VAL A 418 20.22 14.73 -5.66
C VAL A 418 21.45 14.85 -4.77
N ASN A 419 22.58 15.28 -5.31
CA ASN A 419 23.84 15.40 -4.58
C ASN A 419 23.73 16.34 -3.38
N LYS A 420 22.95 17.41 -3.52
CA LYS A 420 22.72 18.36 -2.42
C LYS A 420 22.02 17.72 -1.22
N TYR A 421 21.33 16.58 -1.36
CA TYR A 421 20.69 15.90 -0.22
C TYR A 421 21.57 14.81 0.39
N LEU A 422 22.54 14.28 -0.36
CA LEU A 422 23.48 13.27 0.13
C LEU A 422 24.65 13.91 0.91
N ASN A 423 25.08 15.09 0.47
CA ASN A 423 26.30 15.73 0.96
C ASN A 423 26.06 17.11 1.63
N ALA A 424 24.82 17.58 1.74
CA ALA A 424 24.58 18.81 2.51
C ALA A 424 24.76 18.54 3.99
N THR A 425 25.81 19.11 4.57
CA THR A 425 25.80 19.49 5.97
C THR A 425 24.66 20.51 6.15
N GLN A 426 23.81 20.31 7.17
CA GLN A 426 22.78 21.30 7.50
C GLN A 426 23.46 22.64 7.78
N LEU A 427 23.42 23.54 6.79
CA LEU A 427 23.92 24.90 6.96
C LEU A 427 22.86 25.64 7.78
N LEU A 428 23.06 25.70 9.10
CA LEU A 428 22.38 26.67 9.95
C LEU A 428 22.79 28.06 9.46
N LYS A 429 22.08 28.59 8.46
CA LYS A 429 22.36 29.93 7.94
C LYS A 429 22.11 30.93 9.05
N SER A 430 23.16 31.61 9.52
CA SER A 430 23.03 32.88 10.22
C SER A 430 22.50 33.91 9.20
N GLY A 431 21.20 34.17 9.21
CA GLY A 431 20.52 35.10 8.31
C GLY A 431 19.08 35.33 8.75
N SER A 432 18.45 36.39 8.25
CA SER A 432 17.03 36.66 8.49
C SER A 432 16.18 35.54 7.88
N VAL A 433 15.21 35.02 8.64
CA VAL A 433 14.22 34.06 8.15
C VAL A 433 13.50 34.69 6.95
N PRO A 434 13.38 33.98 5.80
CA PRO A 434 12.62 34.49 4.67
C PRO A 434 11.20 34.92 5.11
N PRO A 435 10.72 36.13 4.74
CA PRO A 435 9.43 36.64 5.19
C PRO A 435 8.26 35.69 4.88
N GLU A 436 8.32 34.98 3.75
CA GLU A 436 7.31 34.00 3.34
C GLU A 436 7.21 32.81 4.29
N LEU A 437 8.34 32.29 4.79
CA LEU A 437 8.35 31.19 5.76
C LEU A 437 7.87 31.65 7.13
N SER A 438 8.19 32.89 7.50
CA SER A 438 7.71 33.51 8.74
C SER A 438 6.19 33.67 8.70
N GLN A 439 5.64 34.13 7.57
CA GLN A 439 4.20 34.27 7.38
C GLN A 439 3.49 32.91 7.38
N GLN A 440 4.03 31.91 6.68
CA GLN A 440 3.48 30.55 6.70
C GLN A 440 3.43 29.97 8.12
N LEU A 441 4.46 30.20 8.93
CA LEU A 441 4.46 29.75 10.32
C LEU A 441 3.39 30.48 11.15
N ILE A 442 3.18 31.79 10.95
CA ILE A 442 2.11 32.55 11.59
C ILE A 442 0.74 32.02 11.18
N ASP A 443 0.54 31.75 9.89
CA ASP A 443 -0.73 31.27 9.35
C ASP A 443 -1.06 29.86 9.89
N GLU A 444 -0.07 28.96 9.97
CA GLU A 444 -0.25 27.66 10.62
C GLU A 444 -0.53 27.78 12.12
N PHE A 445 0.14 28.72 12.80
CA PHE A 445 -0.08 28.97 14.22
C PHE A 445 -1.48 29.51 14.50
N ASN A 446 -2.00 30.41 13.65
CA ASN A 446 -3.35 30.98 13.79
C ASN A 446 -4.46 29.93 13.66
N LYS A 447 -4.20 28.79 13.00
CA LYS A 447 -5.16 27.68 12.93
C LYS A 447 -5.42 27.04 14.30
N LEU A 448 -4.53 27.23 15.28
CA LEU A 448 -4.71 26.80 16.66
C LEU A 448 -5.76 27.63 17.42
N PHE A 449 -6.47 28.53 16.74
CA PHE A 449 -7.53 29.34 17.30
C PHE A 449 -8.77 29.29 16.41
N ASP A 450 -9.95 29.34 17.02
CA ASP A 450 -11.20 29.45 16.29
C ASP A 450 -11.38 30.88 15.72
N VAL A 451 -12.46 31.09 14.95
CA VAL A 451 -12.75 32.40 14.35
C VAL A 451 -13.08 33.50 15.37
N GLN A 452 -13.28 33.14 16.64
CA GLN A 452 -13.45 34.05 17.77
C GLN A 452 -12.13 34.29 18.53
N GLY A 453 -11.04 33.64 18.14
CA GLY A 453 -9.73 33.75 18.76
C GLY A 453 -9.56 32.90 20.02
N ASN A 454 -10.43 31.92 20.28
CA ASN A 454 -10.25 30.98 21.38
C ASN A 454 -9.28 29.87 20.96
N PRO A 455 -8.37 29.42 21.85
CA PRO A 455 -7.53 28.26 21.60
C PRO A 455 -8.34 27.02 21.23
N VAL A 456 -7.86 26.29 20.23
CA VAL A 456 -8.45 25.04 19.74
C VAL A 456 -7.42 23.93 19.87
N HIS A 457 -7.80 22.88 20.60
CA HIS A 457 -7.06 21.62 20.55
C HIS A 457 -7.48 20.84 19.30
N PHE A 458 -6.50 20.38 18.51
CA PHE A 458 -6.78 19.55 17.34
C PHE A 458 -6.89 18.08 17.72
N ASP A 459 -7.92 17.43 17.18
CA ASP A 459 -8.08 15.98 17.25
C ASP A 459 -6.76 15.29 16.83
N PRO A 460 -6.24 14.32 17.62
CA PRO A 460 -5.05 13.57 17.28
C PRO A 460 -4.98 13.21 15.78
N TRP A 461 -3.83 13.47 15.17
CA TRP A 461 -3.64 13.37 13.73
C TRP A 461 -2.46 12.47 13.36
N MET A 462 -2.63 11.67 12.30
CA MET A 462 -1.63 10.72 11.83
C MET A 462 -1.12 11.06 10.44
N PHE A 463 0.19 11.04 10.28
CA PHE A 463 0.81 10.98 8.96
C PHE A 463 0.70 9.56 8.39
N ALA A 464 0.21 9.45 7.15
CA ALA A 464 -0.11 8.18 6.50
C ALA A 464 1.12 7.44 5.94
N ASP A 465 2.27 8.11 5.85
CA ASP A 465 3.51 7.59 5.26
C ASP A 465 4.41 6.84 6.27
N HIS A 466 4.10 6.91 7.56
CA HIS A 466 4.84 6.23 8.64
C HIS A 466 3.89 5.33 9.44
N MET A 467 3.21 4.35 8.83
CA MET A 467 2.51 3.32 9.62
C MET A 467 3.53 2.28 10.13
N PRO A 468 3.94 2.28 11.41
CA PRO A 468 4.91 1.33 11.93
C PRO A 468 4.17 0.12 12.52
N LYS A 469 4.84 -1.04 12.48
CA LYS A 469 4.34 -2.29 13.04
C LYS A 469 4.61 -2.42 14.54
N SER A 470 5.22 -1.41 15.18
CA SER A 470 5.60 -1.39 16.59
C SER A 470 5.42 -0.01 17.24
N HIS A 471 5.30 -0.04 18.57
CA HIS A 471 4.93 1.01 19.52
C HIS A 471 5.82 2.27 19.53
N GLU A 472 6.95 2.29 18.82
CA GLU A 472 8.02 3.26 19.10
C GLU A 472 8.16 4.40 18.08
N VAL A 473 7.47 4.40 16.92
CA VAL A 473 7.86 5.36 15.86
C VAL A 473 6.76 5.91 14.95
N GLY A 474 5.49 5.90 15.37
CA GLY A 474 4.43 6.62 14.67
C GLY A 474 4.11 7.92 15.38
N TYR A 475 4.57 9.08 14.88
CA TYR A 475 4.24 10.36 15.50
C TYR A 475 2.76 10.67 15.29
N THR A 476 1.98 10.53 16.37
CA THR A 476 0.61 11.05 16.40
C THR A 476 0.72 12.50 16.82
N TYR A 477 0.58 13.37 15.84
CA TYR A 477 0.59 14.81 16.07
C TYR A 477 -0.66 15.19 16.85
N PHE A 478 -0.52 16.10 17.81
CA PHE A 478 -1.61 16.53 18.70
C PHE A 478 -2.17 15.42 19.61
N GLY A 479 -1.65 14.18 19.52
CA GLY A 479 -1.97 13.09 20.44
C GLY A 479 -1.50 13.40 21.86
N ASN A 480 -0.27 13.88 22.00
CA ASN A 480 0.29 14.34 23.26
C ASN A 480 0.28 15.88 23.32
N PRO A 481 -0.44 16.51 24.27
CA PRO A 481 -0.41 17.96 24.47
C PRO A 481 1.01 18.50 24.67
N ALA A 482 1.89 17.72 25.28
CA ALA A 482 3.28 18.10 25.52
C ALA A 482 4.06 18.36 24.23
N ASP A 483 3.81 17.60 23.16
CA ASP A 483 4.51 17.75 21.88
C ASP A 483 4.12 19.07 21.20
N THR A 484 2.82 19.39 21.20
CA THR A 484 2.30 20.64 20.67
C THR A 484 2.83 21.84 21.45
N LEU A 485 2.81 21.74 22.80
CA LEU A 485 3.38 22.75 23.68
C LEU A 485 4.88 22.92 23.46
N TYR A 486 5.62 21.82 23.33
CA TYR A 486 7.06 21.85 23.06
C TYR A 486 7.36 22.59 21.76
N HIS A 487 6.68 22.26 20.66
CA HIS A 487 6.89 22.91 19.37
C HIS A 487 6.52 24.39 19.37
N ILE A 488 5.45 24.78 20.07
CA ILE A 488 5.05 26.19 20.22
C ILE A 488 6.08 26.96 21.03
N LEU A 489 6.52 26.41 22.16
CA LEU A 489 7.50 27.05 23.05
C LEU A 489 8.89 27.11 22.40
N SER A 490 9.33 26.04 21.71
CA SER A 490 10.61 26.00 20.99
C SER A 490 10.64 26.96 19.80
N SER A 491 9.47 27.29 19.23
CA SER A 491 9.34 28.25 18.14
C SER A 491 9.11 29.69 18.63
N GLY A 492 9.04 29.92 19.94
CA GLY A 492 8.65 31.20 20.55
C GLY A 492 9.53 32.38 20.15
N GLU A 493 10.83 32.17 19.92
CA GLU A 493 11.74 33.22 19.43
C GLU A 493 11.40 33.65 18.00
N THR A 494 11.09 32.68 17.12
CA THR A 494 10.64 32.91 15.74
C THR A 494 9.24 33.53 15.70
N LEU A 495 8.41 33.23 16.70
CA LEU A 495 7.04 33.69 16.86
C LEU A 495 6.91 34.92 17.78
N SER A 496 7.95 35.75 17.92
CA SER A 496 7.93 36.89 18.86
C SER A 496 6.70 37.81 18.74
N GLN A 497 6.15 37.99 17.53
CA GLN A 497 4.90 38.74 17.29
C GLN A 497 3.62 38.03 17.80
N LEU A 498 3.66 36.71 17.97
CA LEU A 498 2.58 35.86 18.49
C LEU A 498 2.84 35.42 19.94
N HIS A 499 3.79 36.05 20.65
CA HIS A 499 4.19 35.64 22.01
C HIS A 499 3.01 35.58 22.99
N ASN A 500 2.11 36.57 22.92
CA ASN A 500 0.92 36.59 23.77
C ASN A 500 -0.06 35.47 23.39
N GLN A 501 -0.27 35.21 22.10
CA GLN A 501 -1.17 34.15 21.64
C GLN A 501 -0.61 32.77 21.96
N SER A 502 0.68 32.51 21.75
CA SER A 502 1.36 31.26 22.14
C SER A 502 1.31 31.00 23.63
N THR A 503 1.47 32.05 24.45
CA THR A 503 1.29 31.93 25.90
C THR A 503 -0.15 31.58 26.26
N THR A 504 -1.14 32.26 25.67
CA THR A 504 -2.57 31.97 25.88
C THR A 504 -2.93 30.55 25.47
N TYR A 505 -2.47 30.11 24.30
CA TYR A 505 -2.67 28.73 23.84
C TYR A 505 -2.06 27.74 24.82
N ALA A 506 -0.78 27.94 25.19
CA ALA A 506 -0.08 27.02 26.07
C ALA A 506 -0.73 26.89 27.46
N GLN A 507 -1.26 28.00 27.99
CA GLN A 507 -2.01 28.00 29.24
C GLN A 507 -3.34 27.27 29.11
N SER A 508 -4.08 27.53 28.03
CA SER A 508 -5.35 26.85 27.74
C SER A 508 -5.15 25.35 27.60
N GLU A 509 -4.21 24.95 26.73
CA GLU A 509 -3.86 23.56 26.45
C GLU A 509 -3.44 22.83 27.72
N LYS A 510 -2.54 23.42 28.53
CA LYS A 510 -2.13 22.84 29.82
C LYS A 510 -3.29 22.73 30.81
N SER A 511 -4.22 23.68 30.82
CA SER A 511 -5.36 23.68 31.76
C SER A 511 -6.39 22.61 31.40
N GLN A 512 -6.58 22.35 30.12
CA GLN A 512 -7.57 21.41 29.61
C GLN A 512 -6.98 19.98 29.49
N PHE A 513 -5.71 19.89 29.10
CA PHE A 513 -4.97 18.66 28.84
C PHE A 513 -3.58 18.76 29.46
N SER A 514 -3.51 18.65 30.79
CA SER A 514 -2.23 18.76 31.50
C SER A 514 -1.23 17.70 31.00
N PRO A 515 -0.05 18.10 30.47
CA PRO A 515 0.94 17.18 29.92
C PRO A 515 1.53 16.25 30.99
N ASP A 516 1.41 16.62 32.28
CA ASP A 516 1.84 15.79 33.40
C ASP A 516 0.84 14.66 33.73
N ALA A 517 -0.39 14.73 33.17
CA ALA A 517 -1.49 13.81 33.46
C ALA A 517 -2.04 13.12 32.19
N VAL A 518 -1.76 13.66 31.02
CA VAL A 518 -2.25 13.17 29.73
C VAL A 518 -1.06 12.78 28.87
N TYR A 519 -0.87 11.47 28.68
CA TYR A 519 0.15 10.94 27.78
C TYR A 519 -0.32 10.98 26.31
N ASN A 520 -1.56 10.57 26.05
CA ASN A 520 -2.21 10.66 24.74
C ASN A 520 -3.70 10.95 24.89
N LEU A 521 -4.25 11.79 24.03
CA LEU A 521 -5.67 12.07 23.92
C LEU A 521 -6.41 11.03 23.07
N GLN A 522 -7.72 10.95 23.26
CA GLN A 522 -8.59 10.07 22.48
C GLN A 522 -8.91 10.70 21.12
N TYR A 523 -9.03 9.87 20.08
CA TYR A 523 -9.56 10.32 18.78
C TYR A 523 -10.99 10.83 18.91
N GLY A 524 -11.31 11.90 18.21
CA GLY A 524 -12.55 12.65 18.31
C GLY A 524 -12.58 13.66 19.46
N LEU A 525 -11.53 13.72 20.31
CA LEU A 525 -11.42 14.71 21.38
C LEU A 525 -10.59 15.90 20.88
N GLY A 526 -11.27 16.85 20.25
CA GLY A 526 -10.66 18.04 19.66
C GLY A 526 -11.40 18.45 18.40
N GLN A 527 -10.97 19.57 17.81
CA GLN A 527 -11.47 19.99 16.51
C GLN A 527 -10.74 19.21 15.41
N GLN A 528 -11.47 18.76 14.39
CA GLN A 528 -10.81 18.22 13.20
C GLN A 528 -10.05 19.35 12.50
N ARG A 529 -8.78 19.13 12.23
CA ARG A 529 -8.00 20.06 11.42
C ARG A 529 -8.53 20.06 9.99
N GLU A 530 -8.59 21.24 9.40
CA GLU A 530 -8.74 21.37 7.95
C GLU A 530 -7.64 20.57 7.24
N PRO A 531 -7.89 20.02 6.04
CA PRO A 531 -6.83 19.43 5.22
C PRO A 531 -5.65 20.40 5.09
N TYR A 532 -4.41 19.91 5.16
CA TYR A 532 -3.25 20.76 4.96
C TYR A 532 -3.34 21.46 3.60
N ALA A 533 -3.40 22.78 3.61
CA ALA A 533 -3.28 23.57 2.40
C ALA A 533 -1.80 23.57 1.99
N LEU A 534 -1.40 22.67 1.09
CA LEU A 534 -0.11 22.76 0.40
C LEU A 534 -0.18 23.88 -0.64
N GLU A 535 -0.36 25.12 -0.16
CA GLU A 535 -0.30 26.33 -0.97
C GLU A 535 1.15 26.54 -1.40
N ASN A 536 1.49 26.01 -2.58
CA ASN A 536 2.56 26.44 -3.52
C ASN A 536 3.11 25.31 -4.41
N LEU A 537 2.48 24.13 -4.44
CA LEU A 537 2.63 23.24 -5.61
C LEU A 537 1.62 23.67 -6.68
N GLN A 538 1.82 24.87 -7.25
CA GLN A 538 1.14 25.30 -8.47
C GLN A 538 1.71 24.52 -9.67
N GLY A 539 1.32 23.25 -9.74
CA GLY A 539 1.36 22.41 -10.93
C GLY A 539 -0.02 21.80 -11.09
N SER A 540 -0.92 22.53 -11.75
CA SER A 540 -2.19 22.06 -12.33
C SER A 540 -2.80 20.78 -11.72
N GLY A 541 -3.66 20.94 -10.71
CA GLY A 541 -4.82 20.05 -10.52
C GLY A 541 -4.79 19.00 -9.40
N GLY A 542 -3.93 19.11 -8.38
CA GLY A 542 -3.95 18.19 -7.24
C GLY A 542 -3.93 18.90 -5.90
N THR A 543 -5.05 18.90 -5.17
CA THR A 543 -5.07 19.20 -3.74
C THR A 543 -4.38 18.05 -3.02
N TYR A 544 -3.46 18.30 -2.10
CA TYR A 544 -2.82 17.22 -1.34
C TYR A 544 -3.68 16.88 -0.13
N TYR A 545 -4.03 15.61 -0.02
CA TYR A 545 -5.22 15.14 0.67
C TYR A 545 -4.85 14.38 1.95
N THR A 546 -5.68 14.49 2.98
CA THR A 546 -5.69 13.51 4.08
C THR A 546 -6.07 12.12 3.53
N ARG A 547 -5.77 11.02 4.24
CA ARG A 547 -6.18 9.65 3.85
C ARG A 547 -7.68 9.55 3.51
N ARG A 548 -8.51 10.51 3.94
CA ARG A 548 -9.94 10.62 3.63
C ARG A 548 -10.26 11.16 2.23
N GLN A 549 -9.39 11.92 1.57
CA GLN A 549 -9.64 12.47 0.23
C GLN A 549 -8.75 11.87 -0.88
N ILE A 550 -7.59 11.27 -0.56
CA ILE A 550 -6.76 10.53 -1.55
C ILE A 550 -7.56 9.36 -2.17
N PHE A 551 -8.47 8.76 -1.40
CA PHE A 551 -9.25 7.59 -1.82
C PHE A 551 -10.70 7.89 -2.21
N TYR A 552 -11.16 9.15 -2.13
CA TYR A 552 -12.51 9.55 -2.51
C TYR A 552 -12.53 10.86 -3.32
N PRO A 553 -12.36 10.81 -4.65
CA PRO A 553 -12.36 12.02 -5.48
C PRO A 553 -13.75 12.66 -5.67
N THR A 554 -14.84 11.94 -5.38
CA THR A 554 -16.20 12.41 -5.70
C THR A 554 -17.26 11.76 -4.83
N TYR A 555 -17.90 12.53 -3.95
CA TYR A 555 -19.34 12.46 -3.71
C TYR A 555 -19.81 13.88 -3.33
N PRO A 556 -20.94 14.38 -3.89
CA PRO A 556 -21.48 15.70 -3.57
C PRO A 556 -21.88 15.87 -2.11
#